data_AF-A0AB35HY60-F1
#
_entry.id   AF-A0AB35HY60-F1
#
_cell.length_a   1.000
_cell.length_b   1.000
_cell.length_c   1.000
_cell.angle_alpha   90.00
_cell.angle_beta   90.00
_cell.angle_gamma   90.00
#
_symmetry.space_group_name_H-M   'P 1'
#
loop_
_entity.id
_entity.type
_entity.pdbx_description
1 polymer ?
#
loop_
_entity_poly.entity_id
_entity_poly.type
_entity_poly.pdbx_seq_one_letter_code
_entity_poly.pdbx_strand_id
1 'polypeptide(L)' 'MDKSSKVNEITITRSTKVKGKFVDRNSVLNVGSDIEKNDAIYLLRSGKAVPGKQIREDVSKKGKG' A
#
# COMPACT_ATOMS: atom_id res chain seq x y z
N MET A 1 1.41 -5.86 -21.47
CA MET A 1 1.63 -6.73 -20.31
C MET A 1 0.97 -6.10 -19.11
N ASP A 2 -0.01 -6.80 -18.57
CA ASP A 2 -0.91 -6.40 -17.51
C ASP A 2 -0.24 -6.18 -16.13
N LYS A 3 -0.94 -5.41 -15.27
CA LYS A 3 -0.93 -5.45 -13.80
C LYS A 3 0.15 -4.65 -13.03
N SER A 4 -0.15 -3.39 -12.77
CA SER A 4 -0.06 -2.91 -11.38
C SER A 4 -1.44 -2.42 -10.98
N SER A 5 -2.28 -3.35 -10.52
CA SER A 5 -3.52 -3.03 -9.83
C SER A 5 -3.12 -2.11 -8.68
N LYS A 6 -3.51 -0.84 -8.74
CA LYS A 6 -3.15 0.13 -7.70
C LYS A 6 -3.76 -0.31 -6.38
N VAL A 7 -2.95 -0.98 -5.57
CA VAL A 7 -3.27 -1.33 -4.20
C VAL A 7 -2.97 -0.10 -3.35
N ASN A 8 -4.00 0.47 -2.72
CA ASN A 8 -3.84 1.67 -1.90
C ASN A 8 -3.62 1.33 -0.44
N GLU A 9 -3.96 0.11 -0.01
CA GLU A 9 -3.69 -0.38 1.34
C GLU A 9 -3.11 -1.79 1.24
N ILE A 10 -2.19 -2.16 2.12
CA ILE A 10 -1.71 -3.54 2.27
C ILE A 10 -1.88 -3.99 3.72
N THR A 11 -2.16 -5.27 3.92
CA THR A 11 -2.22 -5.85 5.26
C THR A 11 -0.96 -6.64 5.54
N ILE A 12 -0.28 -6.34 6.64
CA ILE A 12 0.92 -7.04 7.08
C ILE A 12 0.56 -8.44 7.56
N THR A 13 1.17 -9.48 6.98
CA THR A 13 0.89 -10.88 7.33
C THR A 13 1.83 -11.44 8.39
N ARG A 14 2.95 -10.76 8.65
CA ARG A 14 3.95 -11.09 9.67
C ARG A 14 4.69 -9.83 10.11
N SER A 15 5.07 -9.75 11.38
CA SER A 15 5.80 -8.59 11.91
C SER A 15 7.02 -8.29 11.02
N THR A 16 7.08 -7.07 10.51
CA THR A 16 8.12 -6.66 9.55
C THR A 16 8.54 -5.23 9.80
N LYS A 17 9.81 -4.95 9.51
CA LYS A 17 10.36 -3.60 9.57
C LYS A 17 9.97 -2.84 8.30
N VAL A 18 9.27 -1.72 8.48
CA VAL A 18 8.85 -0.79 7.42
C VAL A 18 9.37 0.59 7.80
N LYS A 19 10.13 1.23 6.90
CA LYS A 19 10.73 2.56 7.15
C LYS A 19 11.43 2.70 8.51
N GLY A 20 12.17 1.66 8.92
CA GLY A 20 12.91 1.69 10.19
C GLY A 20 12.10 1.30 11.44
N LYS A 21 10.77 1.16 11.36
CA LYS A 21 9.91 0.79 12.48
C LYS A 21 9.34 -0.62 12.30
N PHE A 22 9.16 -1.36 13.39
CA PHE A 22 8.43 -2.63 13.33
C PHE A 22 6.94 -2.37 13.22
N VAL A 23 6.31 -3.05 12.28
CA VAL A 23 4.85 -3.06 12.09
C VAL A 23 4.35 -4.46 12.39
N ASP A 24 3.36 -4.54 13.26
CA ASP A 24 2.78 -5.81 13.68
C ASP A 24 1.94 -6.48 12.61
N ARG A 25 1.76 -7.79 12.76
CA ARG A 25 0.85 -8.58 11.92
C ARG A 25 -0.58 -8.04 12.05
N ASN A 26 -1.33 -8.12 10.94
CA ASN A 26 -2.69 -7.61 10.74
C ASN A 26 -2.80 -6.08 10.72
N SER A 27 -1.70 -5.35 10.85
CA SER A 27 -1.68 -3.91 10.59
C SER A 27 -1.99 -3.63 9.12
N VAL A 28 -2.86 -2.65 8.87
CA VAL A 28 -3.14 -2.14 7.52
C VAL A 28 -2.32 -0.87 7.29
N LEU A 29 -1.57 -0.83 6.19
CA LEU A 29 -0.73 0.30 5.80
C LEU A 29 -1.20 0.87 4.47
N ASN A 30 -1.31 2.19 4.38
CA ASN A 30 -1.65 2.89 3.15
C ASN A 30 -0.41 3.15 2.28
N VAL A 31 -0.47 2.76 1.01
CA VAL A 31 0.57 2.95 0.00
C VAL A 31 0.50 4.38 -0.53
N GLY A 32 1.49 5.19 -0.16
CA GLY A 32 1.56 6.62 -0.47
C GLY A 32 1.64 7.48 0.79
N SER A 33 0.90 7.11 1.84
CA SER A 33 0.91 7.82 3.13
C SER A 33 1.85 7.15 4.13
N ASP A 34 1.67 5.86 4.39
CA ASP A 34 2.47 5.14 5.38
C ASP A 34 3.75 4.59 4.76
N ILE A 35 3.66 4.05 3.54
CA ILE A 35 4.76 3.36 2.86
C ILE A 35 4.92 3.80 1.42
N GLU A 36 6.13 3.68 0.87
CA GLU A 36 6.34 3.94 -0.55
C GLU A 36 5.86 2.78 -1.42
N LYS A 37 5.56 3.07 -2.69
CA LYS A 37 5.11 2.05 -3.65
C LYS A 37 6.16 0.94 -3.83
N ASN A 38 7.45 1.29 -3.88
CA ASN A 38 8.52 0.31 -4.03
C ASN A 38 8.62 -0.62 -2.82
N ASP A 39 8.48 -0.07 -1.60
CA ASP A 39 8.42 -0.86 -0.37
C ASP A 39 7.21 -1.78 -0.35
N ALA A 40 6.03 -1.27 -0.73
CA ALA A 40 4.80 -2.05 -0.84
C ALA A 40 4.97 -3.23 -1.80
N ILE A 41 5.55 -3.00 -2.98
CA ILE A 41 5.84 -4.04 -3.97
C ILE A 41 6.81 -5.07 -3.40
N TYR A 42 7.86 -4.64 -2.70
CA TYR A 42 8.80 -5.56 -2.06
C TYR A 42 8.13 -6.42 -0.98
N LEU A 43 7.27 -5.83 -0.15
CA LEU A 43 6.52 -6.54 0.89
C LEU A 43 5.56 -7.57 0.30
N LEU A 44 4.83 -7.20 -0.77
CA LEU A 44 3.94 -8.11 -1.50
C LEU A 44 4.73 -9.25 -2.14
N ARG A 45 5.84 -8.96 -2.83
CA ARG A 45 6.69 -9.96 -3.50
C ARG A 45 7.33 -10.92 -2.49
N SER A 46 7.69 -10.44 -1.32
CA SER A 46 8.26 -11.25 -0.24
C SER A 46 7.23 -12.02 0.59
N GLY A 47 5.93 -11.91 0.27
CA GLY A 47 4.84 -12.56 1.02
C GLY A 47 4.67 -12.03 2.45
N LYS A 48 5.25 -10.86 2.78
CA LYS A 48 5.15 -10.19 4.09
C LYS A 48 3.85 -9.39 4.22
N ALA A 49 3.17 -9.14 3.11
CA ALA A 49 1.91 -8.44 3.07
C ALA A 49 1.01 -9.00 1.97
N VAL A 50 -0.29 -8.69 2.09
CA VAL A 50 -1.29 -8.97 1.05
C VAL A 50 -1.97 -7.68 0.60
N PRO A 51 -2.47 -7.61 -0.64
CA PRO A 51 -3.25 -6.48 -1.10
C PRO A 51 -4.48 -6.24 -0.21
N GLY A 52 -4.69 -4.99 0.20
CA GLY A 52 -5.85 -4.51 0.94
C GLY A 52 -6.79 -3.67 0.06
N LYS A 53 -7.62 -2.85 0.71
CA LYS A 53 -8.68 -2.09 0.04
C LYS A 53 -8.10 -1.05 -0.94
N GLN A 54 -8.73 -0.94 -2.11
CA GLN A 54 -8.44 0.12 -3.07
C GLN A 54 -9.45 1.26 -2.90
N ILE A 55 -9.00 2.43 -2.44
CA ILE A 55 -9.80 3.66 -2.39
C ILE A 55 -9.51 4.50 -3.64
N ARG A 56 -10.43 4.60 -4.59
CA ARG A 56 -10.28 5.58 -5.67
C ARG A 56 -10.61 6.96 -5.10
N GLU A 57 -9.58 7.78 -4.86
CA GLU A 57 -9.81 9.20 -4.69
C GLU A 57 -10.18 9.77 -6.07
N ASP A 58 -11.46 10.10 -6.24
CA ASP A 58 -11.87 10.98 -7.32
C ASP A 58 -11.25 12.34 -7.06
N VAL A 59 -10.09 12.57 -7.65
CA VAL A 59 -9.53 13.92 -7.75
C VAL A 59 -10.47 14.67 -8.67
N SER A 60 -11.50 15.29 -8.07
CA SER A 60 -12.34 16.26 -8.75
C SER A 60 -11.41 17.37 -9.22
N LYS A 61 -10.97 17.28 -10.48
CA LYS A 61 -10.54 18.45 -11.21
C LYS A 61 -11.81 19.26 -11.43
N LYS A 62 -12.20 20.04 -10.41
CA LYS A 62 -13.08 21.18 -10.61
C LYS A 62 -12.34 22.07 -11.60
N GLY A 63 -12.71 21.90 -12.87
CA GLY A 63 -12.24 22.71 -13.97
C GLY A 63 -12.51 24.17 -13.66
N LYS A 64 -11.59 25.01 -14.14
CA LYS A 64 -11.64 26.46 -14.14
C LYS A 64 -13.05 26.96 -14.50
N GLY A 65 -13.60 27.82 -13.66
CA GLY A 65 -14.55 28.86 -14.06
C GLY A 65 -13.80 30.15 -14.26
#